data_AF-A0A368GSJ4-F1
#
_entry.id   AF-A0A368GSJ4-F1
#
_cell.length_a   1.000
_cell.length_b   1.000
_cell.length_c   1.000
_cell.angle_alpha   90.00
_cell.angle_beta   90.00
_cell.angle_gamma   90.00
#
_symmetry.space_group_name_H-M   'P 1'
#
loop_
_entity.id
_entity.type
_entity.pdbx_description
1 polymer ?
#
loop_
_entity_poly.entity_id
_entity_poly.type
_entity_poly.pdbx_seq_one_letter_code
_entity_poly.pdbx_strand_id
1 'polypeptide(L)'
;LLHVCLGLFFQLQPASNFTELDFKPFDGKLRGSSLLRRFEAGKPRNCKTLPIPFQYCICQYDKRQVNDKALKDMLGRFVVEQFNSFLKTQNVSSQCEEYKLHKIDVEQYLSEKVNNADNSTSFFEVTFEVAAPAKGKFQVPVRKELEKLDLGGALFTRLDKYGKNGDCMKNDALKPFYNSSIQNYDEGKSEARPDLPSKKISSLSGALIKTVQNAIKRFKEPGTNADRRGR
;
A
#
# COMPACT_ATOMS: atom_id res chain seq x y z
N LEU A 1 -4.45 7.70 4.10
CA LEU A 1 -3.62 8.60 4.95
C LEU A 1 -4.43 9.65 5.71
N LEU A 2 -5.41 10.33 5.08
CA LEU A 2 -6.19 11.39 5.74
C LEU A 2 -6.99 10.91 6.97
N HIS A 3 -7.57 9.70 6.92
CA HIS A 3 -8.35 9.13 8.03
C HIS A 3 -7.54 8.85 9.31
N VAL A 4 -6.26 8.48 9.17
CA VAL A 4 -5.39 8.22 10.34
C VAL A 4 -4.97 9.54 11.00
N CYS A 5 -4.76 10.59 10.19
CA CYS A 5 -4.49 11.93 10.70
C CYS A 5 -5.67 12.49 11.50
N LEU A 6 -6.91 12.35 11.00
CA LEU A 6 -8.10 12.88 11.67
C LEU A 6 -8.48 12.11 12.93
N GLY A 7 -8.33 10.78 12.94
CA GLY A 7 -8.59 9.95 14.12
C GLY A 7 -7.62 10.25 15.27
N LEU A 8 -6.33 10.48 14.96
CA LEU A 8 -5.37 10.98 15.95
C LEU A 8 -5.74 12.38 16.44
N PHE A 9 -6.26 13.24 15.57
CA PHE A 9 -6.60 14.62 15.94
C PHE A 9 -7.64 14.67 17.07
N PHE A 10 -8.70 13.85 17.01
CA PHE A 10 -9.74 13.82 18.04
C PHE A 10 -9.31 13.12 19.34
N GLN A 11 -8.49 12.06 19.28
CA GLN A 11 -8.02 11.37 20.49
C GLN A 11 -6.83 12.07 21.17
N LEU A 12 -6.11 12.92 20.44
CA LEU A 12 -4.94 13.65 20.94
C LEU A 12 -5.17 15.16 21.02
N GLN A 13 -6.43 15.64 20.88
CA GLN A 13 -6.76 17.02 21.25
C GLN A 13 -6.33 17.19 22.70
N PRO A 14 -5.30 18.01 22.99
CA PRO A 14 -4.96 18.28 24.36
C PRO A 14 -6.13 19.04 24.98
N ALA A 15 -6.55 18.64 26.19
CA ALA A 15 -7.63 19.31 26.93
C ALA A 15 -7.36 20.80 27.18
N SER A 16 -6.12 21.23 26.93
CA SER A 16 -5.56 22.56 27.13
C SER A 16 -5.61 23.48 25.91
N ASN A 17 -6.42 23.21 24.88
CA ASN A 17 -6.54 24.11 23.70
C ASN A 17 -5.18 24.42 23.02
N PHE A 18 -4.33 23.39 22.85
CA PHE A 18 -3.00 23.49 22.21
C PHE A 18 -1.97 24.36 22.96
N THR A 19 -2.18 24.72 24.22
CA THR A 19 -1.17 25.47 24.99
C THR A 19 -0.02 24.59 25.48
N GLU A 20 -0.17 23.26 25.46
CA GLU A 20 0.90 22.33 25.77
C GLU A 20 1.92 22.26 24.63
N LEU A 21 2.99 23.03 24.77
CA LEU A 21 4.07 23.11 23.79
C LEU A 21 5.29 22.24 24.16
N ASP A 22 5.29 21.57 25.30
CA ASP A 22 6.44 20.76 25.73
C ASP A 22 6.62 19.50 24.89
N PHE A 23 7.88 19.05 24.79
CA PHE A 23 8.25 17.83 24.08
C PHE A 23 7.53 16.63 24.68
N LYS A 24 6.93 15.81 23.80
CA LYS A 24 6.28 14.56 24.17
C LYS A 24 7.10 13.40 23.58
N PRO A 25 7.68 12.52 24.42
CA PRO A 25 8.46 11.40 23.94
C PRO A 25 7.57 10.39 23.22
N PHE A 26 8.20 9.62 22.32
CA PHE A 26 7.53 8.52 21.62
C PHE A 26 7.37 7.35 22.60
N ASP A 27 6.13 7.01 22.93
CA ASP A 27 5.75 5.95 23.87
C ASP A 27 5.28 4.66 23.17
N GLY A 28 5.65 4.49 21.90
CA GLY A 28 5.23 3.38 21.03
C GLY A 28 3.80 3.47 20.50
N LYS A 29 2.90 4.20 21.19
CA LYS A 29 1.54 4.48 20.70
C LYS A 29 1.51 5.70 19.77
N LEU A 30 2.33 6.70 20.07
CA LEU A 30 2.48 7.89 19.24
C LEU A 30 3.41 7.61 18.05
N ARG A 31 2.87 7.71 16.83
CA ARG A 31 3.62 7.51 15.58
C ARG A 31 4.25 8.79 15.01
N GLY A 32 4.27 9.88 15.78
CA GLY A 32 4.78 11.17 15.29
C GLY A 32 4.91 12.23 16.38
N SER A 33 5.70 13.26 16.08
CA SER A 33 5.85 14.43 16.94
C SER A 33 5.03 15.58 16.34
N SER A 34 4.33 16.34 17.18
CA SER A 34 3.62 17.54 16.72
C SER A 34 4.62 18.60 16.28
N LEU A 35 4.34 19.28 15.17
CA LEU A 35 5.07 20.48 14.73
C LEU A 35 4.84 21.67 15.68
N LEU A 36 3.70 21.69 16.38
CA LEU A 36 3.32 22.77 17.30
C LEU A 36 4.07 22.69 18.64
N ARG A 37 4.52 21.48 19.03
CA ARG A 37 5.32 21.29 20.25
C ARG A 37 6.80 21.60 19.97
N ARG A 38 7.56 21.89 21.01
CA ARG A 38 9.02 21.86 20.98
C ARG A 38 9.48 20.41 20.76
N PHE A 39 10.61 20.25 20.06
CA PHE A 39 11.25 18.95 19.95
C PHE A 39 12.25 18.76 21.09
N GLU A 40 12.84 17.57 21.18
CA GLU A 40 13.88 17.28 22.16
C GLU A 40 15.02 18.31 22.08
N ALA A 41 15.38 18.88 23.23
CA ALA A 41 16.38 19.94 23.30
C ALA A 41 17.72 19.48 22.73
N GLY A 42 18.32 20.30 21.87
CA GLY A 42 19.60 20.00 21.22
C GLY A 42 19.53 18.97 20.09
N LYS A 43 18.35 18.40 19.78
CA LYS A 43 18.19 17.47 18.64
C LYS A 43 17.39 18.13 17.52
N PRO A 44 17.87 18.13 16.27
CA PRO A 44 17.09 18.59 15.13
C PRO A 44 15.98 17.59 14.78
N ARG A 45 14.87 18.08 14.22
CA ARG A 45 13.84 17.24 13.57
C ARG A 45 14.34 16.80 12.20
N ASN A 46 14.70 15.54 12.05
CA ASN A 46 15.07 14.96 10.76
C ASN A 46 14.75 13.46 10.74
N CYS A 47 14.99 12.82 9.60
CA CYS A 47 14.74 11.39 9.44
C CYS A 47 15.55 10.46 10.35
N LYS A 48 16.65 10.94 10.96
CA LYS A 48 17.40 10.16 11.94
C LYS A 48 16.78 10.22 13.34
N THR A 49 16.09 11.30 13.66
CA THR A 49 15.54 11.56 15.01
C THR A 49 14.03 11.32 15.11
N LEU A 50 13.34 11.27 13.98
CA LEU A 50 11.90 10.99 13.91
C LEU A 50 11.66 9.53 13.51
N PRO A 51 10.54 8.93 13.95
CA PRO A 51 10.14 7.56 13.56
C PRO A 51 9.57 7.54 12.12
N ILE A 52 10.32 8.11 11.17
CA ILE A 52 9.99 8.15 9.75
C ILE A 52 10.84 7.07 9.08
N PRO A 53 10.24 6.02 8.50
CA PRO A 53 10.96 5.05 7.70
C PRO A 53 11.78 5.73 6.60
N PHE A 54 13.00 5.24 6.34
CA PHE A 54 13.94 5.88 5.40
C PHE A 54 13.32 6.12 4.01
N GLN A 55 12.46 5.22 3.54
CA GLN A 55 11.73 5.35 2.27
C GLN A 55 10.82 6.57 2.14
N TYR A 56 10.46 7.22 3.27
CA TYR A 56 9.60 8.41 3.29
C TYR A 56 10.36 9.69 3.61
N CYS A 57 11.69 9.61 3.63
CA CYS A 57 12.53 10.77 3.82
C CYS A 57 12.55 11.66 2.57
N ILE A 58 12.33 12.95 2.78
CA ILE A 58 12.31 13.96 1.70
C ILE A 58 13.74 14.26 1.19
N CYS A 59 14.77 13.87 1.95
CA CYS A 59 16.16 14.08 1.56
C CYS A 59 16.45 13.34 0.25
N GLN A 60 16.92 14.09 -0.75
CA GLN A 60 17.46 13.53 -1.97
C GLN A 60 18.93 13.17 -1.72
N TYR A 61 19.30 11.94 -2.09
CA TYR A 61 20.65 11.44 -1.96
C TYR A 61 21.14 11.02 -3.33
N ASP A 62 22.41 11.30 -3.62
CA ASP A 62 23.05 10.83 -4.84
C ASP A 62 23.10 9.31 -4.84
N LYS A 63 22.88 8.75 -6.03
CA LYS A 63 22.80 7.32 -6.28
C LYS A 63 23.69 6.95 -7.45
N ARG A 64 24.25 5.73 -7.40
CA ARG A 64 24.94 5.12 -8.54
C ARG A 64 24.27 3.81 -8.92
N GLN A 65 24.16 3.58 -10.22
CA GLN A 65 23.72 2.30 -10.74
C GLN A 65 24.71 1.18 -10.37
N VAL A 66 24.17 0.04 -9.94
CA VAL A 66 24.95 -1.16 -9.59
C VAL A 66 24.99 -2.10 -10.79
N ASN A 67 26.20 -2.38 -11.28
CA ASN A 67 26.43 -3.28 -12.42
C ASN A 67 26.88 -4.69 -11.98
N ASP A 68 27.21 -4.88 -10.71
CA ASP A 68 27.61 -6.18 -10.17
C ASP A 68 26.41 -7.15 -10.20
N LYS A 69 26.53 -8.19 -11.03
CA LYS A 69 25.49 -9.20 -11.21
C LYS A 69 25.26 -10.04 -9.95
N ALA A 70 26.33 -10.44 -9.26
CA ALA A 70 26.21 -11.27 -8.05
C ALA A 70 25.49 -10.52 -6.93
N LEU A 71 25.78 -9.22 -6.77
CA LEU A 71 25.09 -8.34 -5.84
C LEU A 71 23.63 -8.13 -6.23
N LYS A 72 23.34 -7.91 -7.52
CA LYS A 72 21.96 -7.82 -8.03
C LYS A 72 21.16 -9.10 -7.75
N ASP A 73 21.75 -10.27 -8.01
CA ASP A 73 21.11 -11.57 -7.78
C ASP A 73 20.90 -11.87 -6.28
N MET A 74 21.85 -11.47 -5.42
CA MET A 74 21.72 -11.55 -3.96
C MET A 74 20.56 -10.68 -3.45
N LEU A 75 20.54 -9.39 -3.84
CA LEU A 75 19.48 -8.45 -3.45
C LEU A 75 18.11 -8.87 -4.00
N GLY A 76 18.07 -9.37 -5.23
CA GLY A 76 16.83 -9.84 -5.87
C GLY A 76 16.19 -11.02 -5.15
N ARG A 77 16.98 -12.03 -4.75
CA ARG A 77 16.48 -13.14 -3.95
C ARG A 77 15.95 -12.65 -2.60
N PHE A 78 16.74 -11.83 -1.91
CA PHE A 78 16.36 -11.28 -0.62
C PHE A 78 15.02 -10.52 -0.67
N VAL A 79 14.85 -9.56 -1.59
CA VAL A 79 13.63 -8.74 -1.62
C VAL A 79 12.38 -9.55 -1.94
N VAL A 80 12.47 -10.57 -2.82
CA VAL A 80 11.33 -11.42 -3.16
C VAL A 80 10.97 -12.37 -2.02
N GLU A 81 11.97 -12.94 -1.33
CA GLU A 81 11.74 -13.74 -0.12
C GLU A 81 11.05 -12.93 0.98
N GLN A 82 11.54 -11.70 1.23
CA GLN A 82 10.92 -10.80 2.20
C GLN A 82 9.50 -10.39 1.76
N PHE A 83 9.27 -10.17 0.46
CA PHE A 83 7.95 -9.84 -0.08
C PHE A 83 6.94 -10.97 0.15
N ASN A 84 7.31 -12.20 -0.18
CA ASN A 84 6.47 -13.37 0.06
C ASN A 84 6.25 -13.63 1.56
N SER A 85 7.27 -13.40 2.40
CA SER A 85 7.14 -13.50 3.87
C SER A 85 6.18 -12.46 4.46
N PHE A 86 6.24 -11.23 3.95
CA PHE A 86 5.28 -10.18 4.31
C PHE A 86 3.84 -10.61 4.02
N LEU A 87 3.56 -11.16 2.83
CA LEU A 87 2.23 -11.67 2.47
C LEU A 87 1.76 -12.84 3.35
N LYS A 88 2.68 -13.75 3.74
CA LYS A 88 2.41 -14.84 4.69
C LYS A 88 1.98 -14.31 6.05
N THR A 89 2.69 -13.32 6.55
CA THR A 89 2.39 -12.67 7.85
C THR A 89 1.04 -11.97 7.84
N GLN A 90 0.57 -11.52 6.67
CA GLN A 90 -0.76 -10.92 6.51
C GLN A 90 -1.89 -11.95 6.30
N ASN A 91 -1.60 -13.26 6.36
CA ASN A 91 -2.55 -14.36 6.17
C ASN A 91 -3.29 -14.33 4.82
N VAL A 92 -2.67 -13.76 3.78
CA VAL A 92 -3.23 -13.70 2.41
C VAL A 92 -2.56 -14.67 1.44
N SER A 93 -1.62 -15.50 1.91
CA SER A 93 -0.90 -16.45 1.04
C SER A 93 -1.76 -17.52 0.40
N SER A 94 -2.93 -17.84 0.95
CA SER A 94 -3.88 -18.75 0.28
C SER A 94 -4.63 -18.08 -0.88
N GLN A 95 -4.57 -16.75 -0.98
CA GLN A 95 -5.26 -15.95 -1.99
C GLN A 95 -4.30 -15.36 -3.03
N CYS A 96 -2.99 -15.42 -2.78
CA CYS A 96 -1.94 -14.94 -3.66
C CYS A 96 -1.02 -16.10 -4.06
N GLU A 97 -0.68 -16.19 -5.34
CA GLU A 97 0.43 -17.05 -5.77
C GLU A 97 1.77 -16.56 -5.21
N GLU A 98 2.75 -17.46 -5.11
CA GLU A 98 4.11 -17.09 -4.74
C GLU A 98 4.73 -16.21 -5.82
N TYR A 99 5.21 -15.04 -5.42
CA TYR A 99 5.82 -14.08 -6.32
C TYR A 99 7.22 -14.54 -6.69
N LYS A 100 7.53 -14.52 -7.99
CA LYS A 100 8.86 -14.82 -8.54
C LYS A 100 9.47 -13.57 -9.13
N LEU A 101 10.79 -13.41 -8.96
CA LEU A 101 11.52 -12.31 -9.57
C LEU A 101 11.49 -12.44 -11.11
N HIS A 102 11.13 -11.36 -11.80
CA HIS A 102 11.24 -11.26 -13.26
C HIS A 102 12.41 -10.36 -13.67
N LYS A 103 12.50 -9.17 -13.07
CA LYS A 103 13.53 -8.18 -13.38
C LYS A 103 13.94 -7.43 -12.11
N ILE A 104 15.19 -7.01 -12.05
CA ILE A 104 15.72 -6.20 -10.96
C ILE A 104 16.57 -5.06 -11.50
N ASP A 105 16.42 -3.89 -10.88
CA ASP A 105 17.32 -2.76 -10.98
C ASP A 105 17.75 -2.31 -9.59
N VAL A 106 19.01 -1.88 -9.46
CA VAL A 106 19.61 -1.57 -8.16
C VAL A 106 20.46 -0.32 -8.28
N GLU A 107 20.18 0.62 -7.40
CA GLU A 107 20.97 1.83 -7.20
C GLU A 107 21.55 1.84 -5.79
N GLN A 108 22.83 2.18 -5.64
CA GLN A 108 23.48 2.34 -4.35
C GLN A 108 23.49 3.81 -3.94
N TYR A 109 23.09 4.08 -2.70
CA TYR A 109 23.18 5.40 -2.10
C TYR A 109 24.65 5.77 -1.85
N LEU A 110 25.06 6.96 -2.28
CA LEU A 110 26.45 7.44 -2.18
C LEU A 110 26.73 8.27 -0.93
N SER A 111 25.69 8.71 -0.23
CA SER A 111 25.85 9.67 0.86
C SER A 111 26.54 9.06 2.08
N GLU A 112 27.64 9.66 2.54
CA GLU A 112 28.27 9.42 3.85
C GLU A 112 27.33 9.70 5.03
N LYS A 113 26.21 10.41 4.81
CA LYS A 113 25.17 10.60 5.83
C LYS A 113 24.28 9.37 5.97
N VAL A 114 24.24 8.51 4.96
CA VAL A 114 23.42 7.29 4.85
C VAL A 114 24.28 6.06 5.11
N ASN A 115 25.46 5.97 4.49
CA ASN A 115 26.44 4.93 4.76
C ASN A 115 27.20 5.30 6.04
N ASN A 116 27.34 4.38 7.00
CA ASN A 116 28.11 4.66 8.23
C ASN A 116 29.56 5.05 7.89
N ALA A 117 30.17 5.89 8.73
CA ALA A 117 31.54 6.40 8.56
C ALA A 117 32.60 5.29 8.38
N ASP A 118 32.32 4.08 8.86
CA ASP A 118 33.25 2.94 8.80
C ASP A 118 33.15 2.13 7.49
N ASN A 119 32.37 2.58 6.48
CA ASN A 119 32.12 1.89 5.21
C ASN A 119 31.56 0.45 5.32
N SER A 120 31.22 0.00 6.53
CA SER A 120 30.67 -1.35 6.81
C SER A 120 29.22 -1.51 6.42
N THR A 121 28.51 -0.40 6.21
CA THR A 121 27.09 -0.35 5.89
C THR A 121 26.86 0.33 4.54
N SER A 122 26.20 -0.37 3.63
CA SER A 122 25.74 0.16 2.34
C SER A 122 24.23 0.16 2.27
N PHE A 123 23.66 1.21 1.67
CA PHE A 123 22.24 1.26 1.37
C PHE A 123 22.00 1.16 -0.13
N PHE A 124 20.97 0.42 -0.50
CA PHE A 124 20.53 0.21 -1.87
C PHE A 124 19.06 0.58 -2.02
N GLU A 125 18.71 1.17 -3.15
CA GLU A 125 17.35 1.23 -3.63
C GLU A 125 17.16 0.10 -4.63
N VAL A 126 16.31 -0.86 -4.28
CA VAL A 126 16.01 -2.00 -5.12
C VAL A 126 14.65 -1.80 -5.76
N THR A 127 14.63 -1.79 -7.08
CA THR A 127 13.40 -1.82 -7.87
C THR A 127 13.29 -3.19 -8.54
N PHE A 128 12.20 -3.90 -8.32
CA PHE A 128 12.00 -5.23 -8.88
C PHE A 128 10.62 -5.40 -9.51
N GLU A 129 10.57 -6.19 -10.57
CA GLU A 129 9.35 -6.61 -11.23
C GLU A 129 9.11 -8.10 -10.92
N VAL A 130 7.86 -8.44 -10.62
CA VAL A 130 7.45 -9.82 -10.37
C VAL A 130 6.91 -10.45 -11.65
N ALA A 131 7.11 -11.76 -11.78
CA ALA A 131 6.67 -12.51 -12.95
C ALA A 131 5.13 -12.53 -13.09
N ALA A 132 4.66 -12.98 -14.26
CA ALA A 132 3.27 -13.33 -14.46
C ALA A 132 2.83 -14.42 -13.44
N PRO A 133 1.57 -14.39 -12.95
CA PRO A 133 0.47 -13.54 -13.39
C PRO A 133 0.44 -12.11 -12.83
N ALA A 134 1.25 -11.79 -11.81
CA ALA A 134 1.08 -10.54 -11.07
C ALA A 134 1.65 -9.29 -11.74
N LYS A 135 2.77 -9.44 -12.49
CA LYS A 135 3.40 -8.40 -13.34
C LYS A 135 3.63 -7.03 -12.67
N GLY A 136 3.78 -6.98 -11.34
CA GLY A 136 3.90 -5.74 -10.58
C GLY A 136 5.34 -5.23 -10.42
N LYS A 137 5.48 -3.91 -10.33
CA LYS A 137 6.76 -3.23 -10.11
C LYS A 137 6.79 -2.62 -8.72
N PHE A 138 7.80 -2.99 -7.95
CA PHE A 138 7.94 -2.60 -6.55
C PHE A 138 9.31 -1.98 -6.29
N GLN A 139 9.37 -1.12 -5.28
CA GLN A 139 10.59 -0.49 -4.79
C GLN A 139 10.69 -0.65 -3.28
N VAL A 140 11.90 -0.94 -2.81
CA VAL A 140 12.21 -1.02 -1.39
C VAL A 140 13.69 -0.66 -1.14
N PRO A 141 13.99 0.14 -0.11
CA PRO A 141 15.38 0.31 0.31
C PRO A 141 15.87 -0.94 1.06
N VAL A 142 17.11 -1.34 0.81
CA VAL A 142 17.79 -2.47 1.47
C VAL A 142 19.07 -1.97 2.11
N ARG A 143 19.26 -2.32 3.38
CA ARG A 143 20.51 -2.08 4.11
C ARG A 143 21.35 -3.35 4.06
N LYS A 144 22.61 -3.23 3.68
CA LYS A 144 23.63 -4.28 3.78
C LYS A 144 24.64 -3.88 4.84
N GLU A 145 24.77 -4.67 5.89
CA GLU A 145 25.81 -4.52 6.91
C GLU A 145 26.68 -5.76 6.90
N LEU A 146 27.92 -5.63 6.43
CA LEU A 146 28.76 -6.76 6.04
C LEU A 146 28.01 -7.66 5.05
N GLU A 147 27.71 -8.92 5.39
CA GLU A 147 26.92 -9.86 4.57
C GLU A 147 25.46 -10.01 5.02
N LYS A 148 25.01 -9.22 5.99
CA LYS A 148 23.62 -9.23 6.45
C LYS A 148 22.79 -8.21 5.67
N LEU A 149 21.60 -8.63 5.24
CA LEU A 149 20.64 -7.79 4.54
C LEU A 149 19.41 -7.56 5.41
N ASP A 150 18.98 -6.30 5.48
CA ASP A 150 17.76 -5.88 6.16
C ASP A 150 16.94 -4.96 5.26
N LEU A 151 15.62 -4.99 5.44
CA LEU A 151 14.76 -3.98 4.81
C LEU A 151 15.04 -2.62 5.46
N GLY A 152 15.45 -1.64 4.66
CA GLY A 152 15.61 -0.25 5.10
C GLY A 152 14.28 0.50 5.19
N GLY A 153 13.16 -0.19 5.02
CA GLY A 153 11.84 0.37 4.77
C GLY A 153 10.74 -0.33 5.55
N ALA A 154 9.62 0.36 5.77
CA ALA A 154 8.49 -0.22 6.49
C ALA A 154 7.62 -1.12 5.60
N LEU A 155 7.54 -0.81 4.30
CA LEU A 155 6.68 -1.47 3.33
C LEU A 155 7.28 -1.37 1.93
N PHE A 156 6.97 -2.35 1.08
CA PHE A 156 7.24 -2.28 -0.35
C PHE A 156 6.37 -1.21 -1.01
N THR A 157 6.95 -0.40 -1.88
CA THR A 157 6.22 0.65 -2.60
C THR A 157 5.91 0.17 -4.01
N ARG A 158 4.63 0.02 -4.37
CA ARG A 158 4.21 -0.27 -5.74
C ARG A 158 4.42 0.97 -6.62
N LEU A 159 5.12 0.83 -7.74
CA LEU A 159 5.46 1.92 -8.66
C LEU A 159 4.54 2.00 -9.88
N ASP A 160 3.93 0.89 -10.27
CA ASP A 160 2.97 0.79 -11.37
C ASP A 160 1.53 0.78 -10.85
N LYS A 161 0.57 0.95 -11.77
CA LYS A 161 -0.85 0.85 -11.45
C LYS A 161 -1.21 -0.61 -11.18
N TYR A 162 -1.89 -0.88 -10.06
CA TYR A 162 -2.27 -2.24 -9.64
C TYR A 162 -3.50 -2.82 -10.38
N GLY A 163 -4.02 -2.10 -11.39
CA GLY A 163 -5.15 -2.54 -12.22
C GLY A 163 -6.39 -2.89 -11.41
N LYS A 164 -7.19 -3.83 -11.93
CA LYS A 164 -8.36 -4.40 -11.24
C LYS A 164 -8.00 -5.56 -10.31
N ASN A 165 -6.74 -6.00 -10.31
CA ASN A 165 -6.31 -7.18 -9.56
C ASN A 165 -6.48 -6.96 -8.06
N GLY A 166 -6.24 -5.74 -7.57
CA GLY A 166 -6.44 -5.36 -6.17
C GLY A 166 -7.90 -5.14 -5.75
N ASP A 167 -8.87 -5.13 -6.65
CA ASP A 167 -10.26 -4.72 -6.35
C ASP A 167 -10.99 -5.69 -5.42
N CYS A 168 -10.62 -6.98 -5.44
CA CYS A 168 -11.20 -7.98 -4.54
C CYS A 168 -10.55 -8.01 -3.15
N MET A 169 -9.48 -7.24 -2.91
CA MET A 169 -8.86 -7.16 -1.59
C MET A 169 -9.65 -6.20 -0.69
N LYS A 170 -10.29 -6.75 0.35
CA LYS A 170 -11.05 -5.99 1.34
C LYS A 170 -10.18 -5.07 2.20
N ASN A 171 -8.92 -5.43 2.41
CA ASN A 171 -7.97 -4.62 3.16
C ASN A 171 -7.26 -3.62 2.22
N ASP A 172 -7.61 -2.34 2.32
CA ASP A 172 -7.03 -1.28 1.49
C ASP A 172 -5.49 -1.22 1.55
N ALA A 173 -4.89 -1.58 2.70
CA ALA A 173 -3.43 -1.59 2.85
C ALA A 173 -2.75 -2.70 2.04
N LEU A 174 -3.49 -3.76 1.68
CA LEU A 174 -2.98 -4.90 0.93
C LEU A 174 -3.31 -4.85 -0.56
N LYS A 175 -4.18 -3.94 -0.99
CA LYS A 175 -4.55 -3.75 -2.41
C LYS A 175 -3.36 -3.64 -3.36
N PRO A 176 -2.28 -2.88 -3.05
CA PRO A 176 -1.14 -2.76 -3.96
C PRO A 176 -0.37 -4.07 -4.18
N PHE A 177 -0.47 -5.00 -3.23
CA PHE A 177 0.31 -6.23 -3.20
C PHE A 177 -0.47 -7.44 -3.67
N TYR A 178 -1.76 -7.30 -3.94
CA TYR A 178 -2.62 -8.43 -4.23
C TYR A 178 -2.66 -8.75 -5.73
N ASN A 179 -2.66 -10.06 -6.04
CA ASN A 179 -2.92 -10.57 -7.38
C ASN A 179 -3.86 -11.77 -7.27
N SER A 180 -5.08 -11.66 -7.80
CA SER A 180 -5.98 -12.81 -7.89
C SER A 180 -5.43 -13.80 -8.92
N SER A 181 -5.19 -15.03 -8.50
CA SER A 181 -4.90 -16.18 -9.38
C SER A 181 -5.96 -16.42 -10.47
N ILE A 182 -7.11 -15.77 -10.38
CA ILE A 182 -8.30 -16.00 -11.22
C ILE A 182 -8.36 -15.08 -12.47
N GLN A 183 -7.56 -14.00 -12.55
CA GLN A 183 -7.75 -13.00 -13.63
C GLN A 183 -6.92 -13.20 -14.91
N ASN A 184 -6.07 -14.23 -15.02
CA ASN A 184 -5.20 -14.42 -16.20
C ASN A 184 -5.58 -15.59 -17.11
N TYR A 185 -6.82 -16.09 -17.07
CA TYR A 185 -7.28 -17.14 -17.99
C TYR A 185 -8.09 -16.65 -19.20
N ASP A 186 -8.43 -15.36 -19.33
CA ASP A 186 -9.37 -14.88 -20.36
C ASP A 186 -8.79 -13.95 -21.45
N GLU A 187 -7.51 -13.56 -21.40
CA GLU A 187 -6.89 -12.82 -22.52
C GLU A 187 -6.10 -13.77 -23.44
N GLY A 188 -6.79 -14.69 -24.12
CA GLY A 188 -6.06 -15.60 -25.04
C GLY A 188 -6.80 -16.63 -25.87
N LYS A 189 -8.14 -16.70 -25.93
CA LYS A 189 -8.83 -17.59 -26.88
C LYS A 189 -10.06 -16.95 -27.53
N SER A 190 -9.87 -16.42 -28.73
CA SER A 190 -10.92 -16.39 -29.74
C SER A 190 -11.06 -17.81 -30.29
N GLU A 191 -11.98 -18.60 -29.73
CA GLU A 191 -12.35 -19.89 -30.32
C GLU A 191 -13.86 -20.05 -30.18
N ALA A 192 -14.52 -20.34 -31.30
CA ALA A 192 -15.96 -20.32 -31.47
C ALA A 192 -16.69 -21.20 -30.44
N ARG A 193 -17.78 -20.69 -29.86
CA ARG A 193 -18.71 -21.49 -29.05
C ARG A 193 -19.39 -22.54 -29.93
N PRO A 194 -19.37 -23.83 -29.57
CA PRO A 194 -20.42 -24.75 -29.96
C PRO A 194 -21.64 -24.47 -29.10
N ASP A 195 -22.80 -24.33 -29.75
CA ASP A 195 -24.11 -24.25 -29.08
C ASP A 195 -24.32 -25.45 -28.15
N LEU A 196 -24.70 -25.18 -26.89
CA LEU A 196 -25.24 -26.19 -25.98
C LEU A 196 -26.70 -25.87 -25.62
N PRO A 197 -27.55 -26.90 -25.48
CA PRO A 197 -28.98 -26.79 -25.70
C PRO A 197 -29.73 -26.16 -24.53
N SER A 198 -30.77 -25.42 -24.89
CA SER A 198 -31.76 -24.86 -23.97
C SER A 198 -32.47 -25.96 -23.17
N LYS A 199 -32.15 -26.11 -21.88
CA LYS A 199 -33.04 -26.76 -20.92
C LYS A 199 -33.88 -25.71 -20.20
N LYS A 200 -35.18 -25.73 -20.50
CA LYS A 200 -36.25 -25.04 -19.78
C LYS A 200 -36.17 -25.35 -18.28
N ILE A 201 -36.10 -24.33 -17.45
CA ILE A 201 -36.66 -24.37 -16.09
C ILE A 201 -37.69 -23.25 -16.02
N SER A 202 -38.92 -23.63 -16.33
CA SER A 202 -40.12 -22.89 -16.00
C SER A 202 -40.41 -22.98 -14.51
N SER A 203 -40.94 -21.88 -13.97
CA SER A 203 -41.68 -21.74 -12.71
C SER A 203 -40.86 -21.60 -11.42
N LEU A 204 -40.80 -20.36 -10.92
CA LEU A 204 -41.20 -20.06 -9.54
C LEU A 204 -41.46 -18.55 -9.36
N SER A 205 -42.76 -18.26 -9.18
CA SER A 205 -43.36 -17.17 -8.39
C SER A 205 -43.23 -15.71 -8.86
N GLY A 206 -44.21 -15.27 -9.64
CA GLY A 206 -44.50 -13.87 -9.99
C GLY A 206 -45.01 -12.98 -8.84
N ALA A 207 -44.74 -13.32 -7.58
CA ALA A 207 -45.12 -12.50 -6.42
C ALA A 207 -44.09 -11.38 -6.11
N LEU A 208 -42.81 -11.57 -6.44
CA LEU A 208 -41.75 -10.60 -6.10
C LEU A 208 -41.70 -9.38 -7.05
N ILE A 209 -42.16 -9.57 -8.30
CA ILE A 209 -42.08 -8.55 -9.35
C ILE A 209 -43.10 -7.41 -9.13
N LYS A 210 -44.29 -7.72 -8.57
CA LYS A 210 -45.32 -6.72 -8.27
C LYS A 210 -44.93 -5.78 -7.13
N THR A 211 -44.14 -6.25 -6.16
CA THR A 211 -43.68 -5.42 -5.03
C THR A 211 -42.65 -4.38 -5.47
N VAL A 212 -41.76 -4.74 -6.41
CA VAL A 212 -40.74 -3.84 -6.94
C VAL A 212 -41.35 -2.77 -7.84
N GLN A 213 -42.34 -3.11 -8.67
CA GLN A 213 -43.02 -2.14 -9.56
C GLN A 213 -43.85 -1.09 -8.79
N ASN A 214 -44.46 -1.45 -7.66
CA ASN A 214 -45.21 -0.50 -6.82
C ASN A 214 -44.31 0.47 -6.04
N ALA A 215 -43.09 0.05 -5.67
CA ALA A 215 -42.13 0.93 -4.99
C ALA A 215 -41.55 2.00 -5.94
N ILE A 216 -41.31 1.65 -7.21
CA ILE A 216 -40.76 2.56 -8.23
C ILE A 216 -41.78 3.65 -8.62
N LYS A 217 -43.09 3.37 -8.52
CA LYS A 217 -44.15 4.34 -8.84
C LYS A 217 -44.32 5.46 -7.79
N ARG A 218 -43.81 5.28 -6.56
CA ARG A 218 -43.89 6.30 -5.49
C ARG A 218 -42.79 7.35 -5.50
N PHE A 219 -41.72 7.16 -6.30
CA PHE A 219 -40.60 8.09 -6.37
C PHE A 219 -40.67 9.08 -7.55
N LYS A 220 -41.80 9.13 -8.27
CA LYS A 220 -41.91 9.87 -9.52
C LYS A 220 -43.16 10.73 -9.60
N GLU A 221 -43.32 11.66 -8.65
CA GLU A 221 -44.11 12.88 -8.86
C GLU A 221 -43.37 14.10 -8.29
N PRO A 222 -43.14 15.16 -9.10
CA PRO A 222 -42.67 16.45 -8.64
C PRO A 222 -43.83 17.44 -8.43
N GLY A 223 -43.82 18.21 -7.34
CA GLY A 223 -44.70 19.37 -7.13
C GLY A 223 -44.25 20.19 -5.91
N THR A 224 -43.61 21.35 -6.08
CA THR A 224 -44.20 22.71 -6.18
C THR A 224 -44.73 23.31 -4.87
N ASN A 225 -43.87 24.10 -4.22
CA ASN A 225 -43.99 25.51 -3.76
C ASN A 225 -45.16 26.05 -2.89
N ALA A 226 -44.78 27.00 -2.00
CA ALA A 226 -45.57 27.97 -1.18
C ALA A 226 -46.37 27.39 0.02
N ASP A 227 -46.52 28.02 1.19
CA ASP A 227 -46.69 29.45 1.51
C ASP A 227 -46.37 29.80 3.00
N ARG A 228 -46.21 31.10 3.28
CA ARG A 228 -45.99 31.82 4.56
C ARG A 228 -47.21 31.80 5.50
N ARG A 229 -46.97 31.86 6.83
CA ARG A 229 -47.31 32.97 7.79
C ARG A 229 -47.57 32.51 9.23
N GLY A 230 -47.00 33.27 10.18
CA GLY A 230 -47.52 33.56 11.54
C GLY A 230 -47.37 32.43 12.56
N ARG A 231 -46.77 32.64 13.73
CA ARG A 231 -46.87 33.77 14.66
C ARG A 231 -45.62 33.82 15.54
#